data_AF-A0AAP2DFA5-F1
#
_entry.id   AF-A0AAP2DFA5-F1
#
_cell.length_a   1.000
_cell.length_b   1.000
_cell.length_c   1.000
_cell.angle_alpha   90.00
_cell.angle_beta   90.00
_cell.angle_gamma   90.00
#
_symmetry.space_group_name_H-M   'P 1'
#
loop_
_entity.id
_entity.type
_entity.pdbx_description
1 polymer ?
#
loop_
_entity_poly.entity_id
_entity_poly.type
_entity_poly.pdbx_seq_one_letter_code
_entity_poly.pdbx_strand_id
1 'polypeptide(L)'
;MSQRIIDRSYVGEVLQHIYTSDLNTGVSLICNGGYFYLETSDGRVALRGTSVEEAITDLASVLVESFPASAFAEWWISNFREDRPWRRTN
;
A
#
# COMPACT_ATOMS: atom_id res chain seq x y z
N MET A 1 8.48 -14.75 16.66
CA MET A 1 7.84 -13.91 15.64
C MET A 1 8.94 -13.22 14.86
N SER A 2 9.05 -13.48 13.57
CA SER A 2 10.10 -12.91 12.71
C SER A 2 9.68 -11.50 12.31
N GLN A 3 10.45 -10.47 12.69
CA GLN A 3 10.34 -9.15 12.07
C GLN A 3 10.60 -9.33 10.57
N ARG A 4 9.57 -9.19 9.74
CA ARG A 4 9.72 -9.19 8.29
C ARG A 4 10.54 -7.93 7.97
N ILE A 5 11.75 -8.12 7.46
CA ILE A 5 12.57 -7.00 6.98
C ILE A 5 11.79 -6.42 5.81
N ILE A 6 11.40 -5.15 5.93
CA ILE A 6 10.80 -4.39 4.83
C ILE A 6 11.92 -4.18 3.81
N ASP A 7 11.99 -5.04 2.80
CA ASP A 7 13.01 -5.01 1.75
C ASP A 7 12.38 -4.79 0.36
N ARG A 8 13.19 -4.78 -0.69
CA ARG A 8 12.68 -4.60 -2.07
C ARG A 8 11.77 -5.74 -2.53
N SER A 9 11.87 -6.93 -1.93
CA SER A 9 10.98 -8.06 -2.24
C SER A 9 9.56 -7.81 -1.72
N TYR A 10 9.43 -7.14 -0.56
CA TYR A 10 8.16 -6.69 -0.01
C TYR A 10 7.41 -5.76 -0.98
N VAL A 11 8.09 -4.76 -1.55
CA VAL A 11 7.47 -3.82 -2.51
C VAL A 11 6.89 -4.56 -3.71
N GLY A 12 7.65 -5.49 -4.28
CA GLY A 12 7.21 -6.30 -5.42
C GLY A 12 6.01 -7.18 -5.09
N GLU A 13 6.04 -7.84 -3.93
CA GLU A 13 4.95 -8.71 -3.45
C GLU A 13 3.64 -7.93 -3.32
N VAL A 14 3.66 -6.77 -2.66
CA VAL A 14 2.47 -5.92 -2.48
C VAL A 14 1.92 -5.44 -3.82
N LEU A 15 2.78 -4.91 -4.70
CA LEU A 15 2.36 -4.44 -6.01
C LEU A 15 1.77 -5.56 -6.88
N GLN A 16 2.35 -6.76 -6.81
CA GLN A 16 1.83 -7.92 -7.53
C GLN A 16 0.43 -8.29 -7.04
N HIS A 17 0.20 -8.30 -5.73
CA HIS A 17 -1.13 -8.60 -5.16
C HIS A 17 -2.17 -7.52 -5.48
N ILE A 18 -1.78 -6.24 -5.53
CA ILE A 18 -2.68 -5.17 -6.02
C ILE A 18 -3.04 -5.44 -7.47
N TYR A 19 -2.06 -5.71 -8.33
CA TYR A 19 -2.27 -5.92 -9.76
C TYR A 19 -3.14 -7.14 -10.10
N THR A 20 -3.04 -8.22 -9.34
CA THR A 20 -3.81 -9.45 -9.58
C THR A 20 -5.16 -9.48 -8.88
N SER A 21 -5.46 -8.48 -8.05
CA SER A 21 -6.72 -8.39 -7.32
C SER A 21 -7.88 -7.91 -8.19
N ASP A 22 -9.08 -8.02 -7.62
CA ASP A 22 -10.34 -7.51 -8.14
C ASP A 22 -10.49 -5.98 -8.02
N LEU A 23 -9.42 -5.27 -7.60
CA LEU A 23 -9.39 -3.82 -7.54
C LEU A 23 -9.55 -3.25 -8.96
N ASN A 24 -10.78 -2.84 -9.28
CA ASN A 24 -11.18 -2.32 -10.59
C ASN A 24 -10.67 -0.89 -10.86
N THR A 25 -9.62 -0.47 -10.15
CA THR A 25 -9.03 0.86 -10.21
C THR A 25 -7.62 0.70 -10.75
N GLY A 26 -7.30 1.32 -11.88
CA GLY A 26 -5.92 1.39 -12.36
C GLY A 26 -5.06 2.16 -11.36
N VAL A 27 -4.38 1.45 -10.46
CA VAL A 27 -3.53 2.04 -9.43
C VAL A 27 -2.17 2.35 -10.06
N SER A 28 -1.84 3.63 -10.20
CA SER A 28 -0.50 4.07 -10.64
C SER A 28 0.22 4.78 -9.50
N LEU A 29 1.39 4.27 -9.13
CA LEU A 29 2.29 4.93 -8.19
C LEU A 29 3.21 5.87 -8.95
N ILE A 30 3.18 7.16 -8.61
CA ILE A 30 4.00 8.20 -9.22
C ILE A 30 4.98 8.75 -8.19
N CYS A 31 6.25 8.87 -8.57
CA CYS A 31 7.26 9.60 -7.80
C CYS A 31 7.58 10.93 -8.51
N ASN A 32 7.34 12.05 -7.86
CA ASN A 32 7.66 13.38 -8.38
C ASN A 32 8.28 14.26 -7.29
N GLY A 33 9.47 14.80 -7.55
CA GLY A 33 10.16 15.69 -6.61
C GLY A 33 10.50 15.05 -5.25
N GLY A 34 10.62 13.72 -5.19
CA GLY A 34 10.85 12.97 -3.94
C GLY A 34 9.59 12.62 -3.16
N TYR A 35 8.41 12.96 -3.68
CA TYR A 35 7.12 12.61 -3.08
C TYR A 35 6.43 11.50 -3.88
N PHE A 36 5.67 10.66 -3.16
CA PHE A 36 4.91 9.55 -3.74
C PHE A 36 3.42 9.89 -3.80
N TYR A 37 2.79 9.55 -4.92
CA TYR A 37 1.39 9.79 -5.18
C TYR A 37 0.72 8.53 -5.74
N LEU A 38 -0.50 8.29 -5.29
CA LEU A 38 -1.46 7.42 -5.97
C LEU A 38 -2.24 8.25 -7.00
N GLU A 39 -2.19 7.87 -8.27
CA GLU A 39 -3.06 8.44 -9.29
C GLU A 39 -4.35 7.62 -9.40
N THR A 40 -5.50 8.29 -9.26
CA THR A 40 -6.85 7.75 -9.40
C THR A 40 -7.60 8.51 -10.49
N SER A 41 -8.83 8.07 -10.84
CA SER A 41 -9.70 8.80 -11.77
C SER A 41 -10.02 10.22 -11.32
N ASP A 42 -9.99 10.49 -10.00
CA ASP A 42 -10.38 11.76 -9.39
C ASP A 42 -9.19 12.70 -9.17
N GLY A 43 -7.96 12.26 -9.46
CA GLY A 43 -6.74 13.04 -9.32
C GLY A 43 -5.64 12.29 -8.58
N ARG A 44 -4.77 13.05 -7.88
CA ARG A 44 -3.60 12.48 -7.17
C ARG A 44 -3.81 12.56 -5.67
N VAL A 45 -3.64 11.43 -4.99
CA VAL A 45 -3.62 11.32 -3.53
C VAL A 45 -2.17 11.21 -3.09
N ALA A 46 -1.71 12.13 -2.25
CA ALA A 46 -0.36 12.07 -1.69
C ALA A 46 -0.25 10.91 -0.70
N LEU A 47 0.77 10.08 -0.87
CA LEU A 47 1.08 8.98 0.03
C LEU A 47 2.06 9.46 1.11
N ARG A 48 1.91 8.89 2.30
CA ARG A 48 2.82 9.14 3.43
C ARG A 48 4.09 8.30 3.25
N GLY A 49 5.20 8.84 3.77
CA GLY A 49 6.49 8.15 3.76
C GLY A 49 7.59 8.94 3.06
N THR A 50 8.82 8.57 3.37
CA THR A 50 10.07 9.11 2.81
C THR A 50 10.79 8.08 1.92
N SER A 51 10.39 6.81 1.98
CA SER A 51 10.87 5.74 1.11
C SER A 51 9.76 5.11 0.28
N VAL A 52 10.14 4.33 -0.74
CA VAL A 52 9.20 3.59 -1.60
C VAL A 52 8.40 2.59 -0.76
N GLU A 53 9.07 1.93 0.19
CA GLU A 53 8.46 0.93 1.07
C GLU A 53 7.37 1.54 1.95
N GLU A 54 7.64 2.71 2.55
CA GLU A 54 6.64 3.44 3.35
C GLU A 54 5.45 3.88 2.48
N ALA A 55 5.73 4.39 1.28
CA ALA A 55 4.68 4.80 0.34
C ALA A 55 3.80 3.62 -0.11
N ILE A 56 4.40 2.45 -0.34
CA ILE A 56 3.67 1.21 -0.68
C ILE A 56 2.83 0.73 0.50
N THR A 57 3.36 0.83 1.72
CA THR A 57 2.62 0.46 2.93
C THR A 57 1.40 1.38 3.14
N ASP A 58 1.56 2.68 2.86
CA ASP A 58 0.46 3.65 2.95
C ASP A 58 -0.56 3.44 1.82
N LEU A 59 -0.10 3.19 0.59
CA LEU A 59 -0.95 2.82 -0.53
C LEU A 59 -1.81 1.60 -0.21
N ALA A 60 -1.19 0.52 0.28
CA ALA A 60 -1.91 -0.69 0.66
C ALA A 60 -2.95 -0.42 1.75
N SER A 61 -2.61 0.41 2.74
CA SER A 61 -3.55 0.80 3.80
C SER A 61 -4.75 1.57 3.25
N VAL A 62 -4.53 2.53 2.34
CA VAL A 62 -5.59 3.28 1.66
C VAL A 62 -6.48 2.34 0.85
N LEU A 63 -5.90 1.39 0.12
CA LEU A 63 -6.65 0.42 -0.69
C LEU A 63 -7.48 -0.53 0.17
N VAL A 64 -6.94 -1.03 1.28
CA VAL A 64 -7.69 -1.87 2.24
C VAL A 64 -8.87 -1.10 2.85
N GLU A 65 -8.68 0.19 3.15
CA GLU A 65 -9.75 1.02 3.71
C GLU A 65 -10.82 1.38 2.67
N SER A 66 -10.41 1.58 1.42
CA SER A 66 -11.32 1.93 0.31
C SER A 66 -12.07 0.71 -0.23
N PHE A 67 -11.45 -0.48 -0.18
CA PHE A 67 -11.98 -1.72 -0.73
C PHE A 67 -11.85 -2.89 0.27
N PRO A 68 -12.50 -2.82 1.44
CA PRO A 68 -12.31 -3.77 2.53
C PRO A 68 -12.76 -5.20 2.22
N ALA A 69 -13.60 -5.40 1.19
CA ALA A 69 -14.07 -6.71 0.75
C ALA A 69 -13.25 -7.31 -0.42
N SER A 70 -12.21 -6.61 -0.89
CA SER A 70 -11.37 -7.09 -2.00
C SER A 70 -10.48 -8.27 -1.57
N ALA A 71 -10.08 -9.10 -2.55
CA ALA A 71 -9.13 -10.18 -2.33
C ALA A 71 -7.77 -9.66 -1.84
N PHE A 72 -7.40 -8.45 -2.26
CA PHE A 72 -6.22 -7.75 -1.76
C PHE A 72 -6.32 -7.43 -0.27
N ALA A 73 -7.45 -6.88 0.18
CA ALA A 73 -7.65 -6.52 1.58
C ALA A 73 -7.58 -7.74 2.50
N GLU A 74 -8.18 -8.86 2.10
CA GLU A 74 -8.11 -10.12 2.83
C GLU A 74 -6.66 -10.61 2.97
N TRP A 75 -5.93 -10.67 1.85
CA TRP A 75 -4.51 -11.05 1.85
C TRP A 75 -3.68 -10.12 2.73
N TRP A 76 -3.84 -8.81 2.59
CA TRP A 76 -3.08 -7.82 3.34
C TRP A 76 -3.30 -7.96 4.85
N ILE A 77 -4.56 -8.06 5.30
CA ILE A 77 -4.90 -8.21 6.72
C ILE A 77 -4.32 -9.52 7.29
N SER A 78 -4.35 -10.60 6.50
CA SER A 78 -3.78 -11.89 6.93
C SER A 78 -2.26 -11.86 7.07
N ASN A 79 -1.56 -11.00 6.33
CA ASN A 79 -0.10 -11.02 6.24
C ASN A 79 0.60 -9.85 6.97
N PHE A 80 -0.08 -8.72 7.15
CA PHE A 80 0.51 -7.45 7.60
C PHE A 80 -0.30 -6.78 8.73
N ARG A 81 -1.01 -7.57 9.53
CA ARG A 81 -1.95 -7.12 10.57
C ARG A 81 -1.38 -6.09 11.56
N GLU A 82 -0.06 -6.00 11.71
CA GLU A 82 0.64 -5.13 12.67
C GLU A 82 1.54 -4.06 12.03
N ASP A 83 1.72 -4.05 10.70
CA ASP A 83 2.68 -3.17 9.99
C ASP A 83 2.09 -1.80 9.65
N ARG A 84 1.43 -1.17 10.62
CA ARG A 84 1.02 0.25 10.51
C ARG A 84 1.90 1.12 11.43
N PRO A 85 3.16 1.41 11.08
CA PRO A 85 4.08 2.10 11.99
C PRO A 85 3.61 3.49 12.41
N TRP A 86 2.71 4.14 11.65
CA TRP A 86 2.16 5.46 11.96
C TRP A 86 0.71 5.47 12.51
N ARG A 87 0.04 4.32 12.66
CA ARG A 87 -1.29 4.26 13.34
C ARG A 87 -1.18 3.99 14.85
N ARG A 88 0.02 4.05 15.43
CA ARG A 88 0.22 4.09 16.89
C ARG A 88 0.00 5.50 17.44
N THR A 89 -1.19 6.07 17.23
CA THR A 89 -1.64 7.28 17.93
C THR A 89 -3.16 7.33 17.91
N ASN A 90 -3.76 6.74 18.94
CA ASN A 90 -4.73 7.39 19.84
C ASN A 90 -5.04 6.47 21.00
#